data_AF-A0A7V8DKI9-F1
#
_entry.id   AF-A0A7V8DKI9-F1
#
_cell.length_a   1.000
_cell.length_b   1.000
_cell.length_c   1.000
_cell.angle_alpha   90.00
_cell.angle_beta   90.00
_cell.angle_gamma   90.00
#
_symmetry.space_group_name_H-M   'P 1'
#
loop_
_entity.id
_entity.type
_entity.pdbx_description
1 polymer ?
#
loop_
_entity_poly.entity_id
_entity_poly.type
_entity_poly.pdbx_seq_one_letter_code
_entity_poly.pdbx_strand_id
1 'polypeptide(L)'
;MQCRQCGIINTMKQLRASLEEFLPVYLVMITFLVSAFLLTAPADASAAELQTIELMFQGQDLFVSTQVVPDDSFIEELRQGLSKELRLSFEIMNIRSFFPDEYILGKKLRIALKSDPIKREFSARVSDGMSVQEKRFKDIESMHAWALRIQDLKVTNVKELAPGDYYLKVTAESRIRKLPPLIKYLLFFIPETEFAVWRYSRAFSLPSAQP
;
A
#
# COMPACT_ATOMS: atom_id res chain seq x y z
N MET A 1 16.19 -21.37 81.20
CA MET A 1 15.32 -20.68 80.21
C MET A 1 16.18 -20.26 79.04
N GLN A 2 16.14 -21.01 77.93
CA GLN A 2 17.00 -20.79 76.75
C GLN A 2 16.50 -19.63 75.90
N CYS A 3 17.47 -18.85 75.40
CA CYS A 3 17.29 -17.58 74.72
C CYS A 3 16.59 -17.74 73.34
N ARG A 4 15.30 -17.40 73.27
CA ARG A 4 14.50 -17.38 72.03
C ARG A 4 14.85 -16.22 71.08
N GLN A 5 15.59 -15.20 71.54
CA GLN A 5 15.92 -14.02 70.74
C GLN A 5 17.06 -14.22 69.74
N CYS A 6 17.89 -15.26 69.89
CA CYS A 6 19.02 -15.50 68.99
C CYS A 6 18.59 -16.08 67.62
N GLY A 7 17.46 -16.79 67.56
CA GLY A 7 16.96 -17.42 66.34
C GLY A 7 16.41 -16.43 65.29
N ILE A 8 15.81 -15.32 65.73
CA ILE A 8 15.16 -14.34 64.85
C ILE A 8 16.19 -13.48 64.09
N ILE A 9 17.31 -13.14 64.75
CA ILE A 9 18.37 -12.33 64.12
C ILE A 9 19.13 -13.16 63.07
N ASN A 10 19.32 -14.46 63.34
CA ASN A 10 20.01 -15.34 62.40
C ASN A 10 19.15 -15.63 61.16
N THR A 11 17.83 -15.80 61.34
CA THR A 11 16.89 -15.96 60.22
C THR A 11 16.77 -14.69 59.37
N MET A 12 16.77 -13.50 59.97
CA MET A 12 16.76 -12.23 59.23
C MET A 12 18.03 -12.02 58.39
N LYS A 13 19.22 -12.41 58.91
CA LYS A 13 20.47 -12.35 58.14
C LYS A 13 20.49 -13.35 56.98
N GLN A 14 19.95 -14.56 57.21
CA GLN A 14 19.89 -15.61 56.20
C GLN A 14 18.90 -15.26 55.07
N LEU A 15 17.77 -14.61 55.40
CA LEU A 15 16.83 -14.07 54.41
C LEU A 15 17.44 -12.94 53.57
N ARG A 16 18.23 -12.05 54.16
CA ARG A 16 18.90 -10.96 53.44
C ARG A 16 19.97 -11.46 52.47
N ALA A 17 20.81 -12.41 52.88
CA ALA A 17 21.82 -13.01 52.01
C ALA A 17 21.19 -13.76 50.83
N SER A 18 20.08 -14.49 51.09
CA SER A 18 19.31 -15.14 50.03
C SER A 18 18.70 -14.14 49.05
N LEU A 19 18.17 -13.01 49.54
CA LEU A 19 17.61 -11.94 48.70
C LEU A 19 18.65 -11.28 47.77
N GLU A 20 19.89 -11.11 48.24
CA GLU A 20 20.97 -10.50 47.45
C GLU A 20 21.49 -11.43 46.34
N GLU A 21 21.46 -12.75 46.53
CA GLU A 21 21.83 -13.73 45.49
C GLU A 21 20.78 -13.84 44.36
N PHE A 22 19.50 -13.64 44.66
CA PHE A 22 18.44 -13.73 43.65
C PHE A 22 18.22 -12.42 42.88
N LEU A 23 18.66 -11.27 43.39
CA LEU A 23 18.52 -9.96 42.76
C LEU A 23 19.03 -9.89 41.29
N PRO A 24 20.23 -10.39 40.94
CA PRO A 24 20.72 -10.34 39.56
C PRO A 24 19.92 -11.24 38.61
N VAL A 25 19.41 -12.39 39.10
CA VAL A 25 18.60 -13.31 38.30
C VAL A 25 17.25 -12.67 37.95
N TYR A 26 16.61 -12.00 38.91
CA TYR A 26 15.38 -11.24 38.64
C TYR A 26 15.63 -10.08 37.67
N LEU A 27 16.76 -9.39 37.76
CA LEU A 27 17.09 -8.28 36.87
C LEU A 27 17.30 -8.76 35.42
N VAL A 28 17.98 -9.91 35.24
CA VAL A 28 18.13 -10.58 33.93
C VAL A 28 16.79 -11.06 33.38
N MET A 29 15.94 -11.65 34.23
CA MET A 29 14.59 -12.08 33.82
C MET A 29 13.71 -10.90 33.42
N ILE A 30 13.74 -9.79 34.16
CA ILE A 30 12.99 -8.57 33.84
C ILE A 30 13.48 -7.96 32.54
N THR A 31 14.80 -7.84 32.34
CA THR A 31 15.37 -7.31 31.08
C THR A 31 15.03 -8.17 29.87
N PHE A 32 15.05 -9.50 30.01
CA PHE A 32 14.61 -10.43 28.95
C PHE A 32 13.10 -10.29 28.67
N LEU A 33 12.28 -10.09 29.70
CA LEU A 33 10.83 -9.94 29.56
C LEU A 33 10.46 -8.59 28.91
N VAL A 34 11.19 -7.52 29.23
CA VAL A 34 11.03 -6.19 28.60
C VAL A 34 11.49 -6.21 27.13
N SER A 35 12.62 -6.87 26.80
CA SER A 35 13.07 -6.97 25.41
C SER A 35 12.12 -7.82 24.55
N ALA A 36 11.59 -8.91 25.11
CA ALA A 36 10.57 -9.73 24.46
C ALA A 36 9.28 -8.93 24.20
N PHE A 37 8.85 -8.10 25.16
CA PHE A 37 7.67 -7.25 25.01
C PHE A 37 7.84 -6.14 23.96
N LEU A 38 9.06 -5.57 23.84
CA LEU A 38 9.38 -4.57 22.81
C LEU A 38 9.40 -5.17 21.40
N LEU A 39 9.69 -6.46 21.26
CA LEU A 39 9.66 -7.16 19.96
C LEU A 39 8.24 -7.52 19.49
N THR A 40 7.23 -7.50 20.36
CA THR A 40 5.84 -7.79 19.98
C THR A 40 4.97 -6.56 19.85
N ALA A 41 5.54 -5.35 19.95
CA ALA A 41 4.79 -4.13 19.65
C ALA A 41 4.36 -4.17 18.17
N PRO A 42 3.06 -4.08 17.86
CA PRO A 42 2.63 -3.96 16.48
C PRO A 42 3.23 -2.67 15.91
N ALA A 43 4.08 -2.79 14.90
CA ALA A 43 4.37 -1.65 14.06
C ALA A 43 3.11 -1.41 13.22
N ASP A 44 2.47 -0.25 13.40
CA ASP A 44 1.43 0.23 12.50
C ASP A 44 2.08 0.56 11.15
N ALA A 45 2.42 -0.48 10.38
CA ALA A 45 2.85 -0.36 9.02
C ALA A 45 1.59 -0.21 8.15
N SER A 46 1.21 1.03 7.84
CA SER A 46 0.21 1.31 6.81
C SER A 46 0.72 0.78 5.48
N ALA A 47 0.09 -0.26 4.93
CA ALA A 47 0.42 -0.78 3.61
C ALA A 47 -0.36 -0.01 2.55
N ALA A 48 0.26 0.23 1.39
CA ALA A 48 -0.45 0.78 0.25
C ALA A 48 -1.68 -0.10 -0.09
N GLU A 49 -2.80 0.54 -0.46
CA GLU A 49 -4.06 -0.13 -0.76
C GLU A 49 -4.79 0.54 -1.93
N LEU A 50 -5.57 -0.27 -2.65
CA LEU A 50 -6.63 0.20 -3.55
C LEU A 50 -7.99 0.07 -2.86
N GLN A 51 -8.73 1.18 -2.79
CA GLN A 51 -10.11 1.17 -2.32
C GLN A 51 -11.03 0.42 -3.29
N THR A 52 -12.29 0.25 -2.87
CA THR A 52 -13.34 -0.40 -3.67
C THR A 52 -13.40 0.17 -5.08
N ILE A 53 -13.57 -0.72 -6.05
CA ILE A 53 -13.75 -0.38 -7.46
C ILE A 53 -15.25 -0.25 -7.71
N GLU A 54 -15.68 0.96 -8.04
CA GLU A 54 -17.05 1.27 -8.42
C GLU A 54 -17.16 1.28 -9.95
N LEU A 55 -18.12 0.50 -10.45
CA LEU A 55 -18.44 0.44 -11.87
C LEU A 55 -19.73 1.22 -12.11
N MET A 56 -19.73 2.07 -13.13
CA MET A 56 -20.89 2.82 -13.57
C MET A 56 -21.07 2.66 -15.08
N PHE A 57 -22.28 2.27 -15.49
CA PHE A 57 -22.66 2.21 -16.90
C PHE A 57 -23.44 3.48 -17.25
N GLN A 58 -22.95 4.26 -18.21
CA GLN A 58 -23.71 5.37 -18.78
C GLN A 58 -23.93 5.10 -20.26
N GLY A 59 -25.17 4.71 -20.61
CA GLY A 59 -25.49 4.25 -21.95
C GLY A 59 -24.72 2.97 -22.30
N GLN A 60 -23.76 3.08 -23.20
CA GLN A 60 -22.90 1.97 -23.65
C GLN A 60 -21.47 2.09 -23.17
N ASP A 61 -21.15 3.10 -22.37
CA ASP A 61 -19.80 3.32 -21.89
C ASP A 61 -19.67 2.81 -20.44
N LEU A 62 -18.60 2.08 -20.18
CA LEU A 62 -18.21 1.62 -18.86
C LEU A 62 -17.24 2.63 -18.23
N PHE A 63 -17.65 3.19 -17.10
CA PHE A 63 -16.89 4.11 -16.27
C PHE A 63 -16.45 3.44 -14.98
N VAL A 64 -15.29 3.85 -14.48
CA VAL A 64 -14.67 3.29 -13.29
C VAL A 64 -14.23 4.39 -12.34
N SER A 65 -14.57 4.23 -11.07
CA SER A 65 -14.13 5.07 -9.97
C SER A 65 -13.41 4.23 -8.92
N THR A 66 -12.27 4.72 -8.43
CA THR A 66 -11.46 4.06 -7.40
C THR A 66 -10.46 5.05 -6.79
N GLN A 67 -9.85 4.69 -5.67
CA GLN A 67 -8.86 5.52 -5.00
C GLN A 67 -7.64 4.68 -4.58
N VAL A 68 -6.45 5.21 -4.87
CA VAL A 68 -5.19 4.68 -4.35
C VAL A 68 -4.91 5.34 -3.01
N VAL A 69 -4.66 4.53 -1.99
CA VAL A 69 -4.19 4.96 -0.67
C VAL A 69 -2.74 4.48 -0.53
N PRO A 70 -1.75 5.34 -0.76
CA PRO A 70 -0.35 4.97 -0.59
C PRO A 70 0.01 4.79 0.90
N ASP A 71 1.13 4.11 1.17
CA ASP A 71 1.69 4.02 2.51
C ASP A 71 2.30 5.35 2.99
N ASP A 72 2.54 5.46 4.30
CA ASP A 72 3.08 6.67 4.91
C ASP A 72 4.50 7.00 4.41
N SER A 73 5.31 5.98 4.12
CA SER A 73 6.66 6.19 3.57
C SER A 73 6.63 6.89 2.21
N PHE A 74 5.70 6.53 1.35
CA PHE A 74 5.50 7.18 0.05
C PHE A 74 5.16 8.67 0.22
N ILE A 75 4.32 9.01 1.20
CA ILE A 75 3.94 10.39 1.49
C ILE A 75 5.14 11.18 2.03
N GLU A 76 5.86 10.63 2.99
CA GLU A 76 7.01 11.29 3.60
C GLU A 76 8.13 11.53 2.60
N GLU A 77 8.45 10.54 1.77
CA GLU A 77 9.44 10.70 0.71
C GLU A 77 9.05 11.81 -0.28
N LEU A 78 7.76 11.88 -0.65
CA LEU A 78 7.25 12.94 -1.51
C LEU A 78 7.35 14.32 -0.85
N ARG A 79 7.06 14.43 0.45
CA ARG A 79 7.25 15.67 1.23
C ARG A 79 8.73 16.11 1.26
N GLN A 80 9.65 15.15 1.33
CA GLN A 80 11.10 15.39 1.29
C GLN A 80 11.64 15.78 -0.09
N GLY A 81 10.78 15.87 -1.13
CA GLY A 81 11.18 16.30 -2.47
C GLY A 81 11.43 15.14 -3.44
N LEU A 82 11.25 13.88 -3.03
CA LEU A 82 11.38 12.74 -3.93
C LEU A 82 10.16 12.68 -4.86
N SER A 83 10.41 12.65 -6.17
CA SER A 83 9.30 12.48 -7.12
C SER A 83 8.85 11.04 -7.18
N LYS A 84 7.53 10.83 -7.24
CA LYS A 84 6.91 9.52 -7.34
C LYS A 84 6.22 9.32 -8.69
N GLU A 85 6.19 8.09 -9.16
CA GLU A 85 5.46 7.69 -10.37
C GLU A 85 4.58 6.49 -10.06
N LEU A 86 3.28 6.65 -10.31
CA LEU A 86 2.31 5.57 -10.23
C LEU A 86 1.84 5.20 -11.63
N ARG A 87 1.62 3.90 -11.83
CA ARG A 87 0.94 3.34 -13.00
C ARG A 87 -0.31 2.64 -12.55
N LEU A 88 -1.45 3.06 -13.10
CA LEU A 88 -2.73 2.40 -12.90
C LEU A 88 -3.09 1.65 -14.19
N SER A 89 -3.41 0.38 -14.06
CA SER A 89 -3.92 -0.46 -15.14
C SER A 89 -5.34 -0.88 -14.81
N PHE A 90 -6.28 -0.64 -15.72
CA PHE A 90 -7.69 -1.01 -15.65
C PHE A 90 -7.92 -2.07 -16.72
N GLU A 91 -7.99 -3.34 -16.32
CA GLU A 91 -7.99 -4.49 -17.22
C GLU A 91 -9.34 -5.21 -17.13
N ILE A 92 -10.03 -5.34 -18.27
CA ILE A 92 -11.27 -6.12 -18.36
C ILE A 92 -10.91 -7.57 -18.62
N MET A 93 -11.41 -8.44 -17.75
CA MET A 93 -11.19 -9.87 -17.77
C MET A 93 -12.51 -10.57 -18.09
N ASN A 94 -12.50 -11.51 -19.05
CA ASN A 94 -13.62 -12.39 -19.34
C ASN A 94 -13.56 -13.63 -18.45
N ILE A 95 -14.68 -13.93 -17.79
CA ILE A 95 -14.83 -15.09 -16.91
C ILE A 95 -15.13 -16.31 -17.76
N ARG A 96 -14.34 -17.38 -17.59
CA ARG A 96 -14.53 -18.64 -18.32
C ARG A 96 -14.73 -19.80 -17.36
N SER A 97 -15.75 -20.61 -17.60
CA SER A 97 -15.83 -21.95 -17.01
C SER A 97 -14.77 -22.83 -17.69
N PHE A 98 -13.89 -23.48 -16.92
CA PHE A 98 -12.85 -24.45 -17.36
C PHE A 98 -11.49 -23.91 -17.85
N PHE A 99 -11.34 -22.64 -18.21
CA PHE A 99 -10.04 -22.05 -18.59
C PHE A 99 -9.69 -20.85 -17.71
N PRO A 100 -8.40 -20.45 -17.63
CA PRO A 100 -8.03 -19.19 -17.01
C PRO A 100 -8.77 -18.03 -17.66
N ASP A 101 -9.14 -17.05 -16.84
CA ASP A 101 -9.79 -15.82 -17.31
C ASP A 101 -8.91 -15.13 -18.37
N GLU A 102 -9.57 -14.58 -19.37
CA GLU A 102 -8.90 -13.96 -20.52
C GLU A 102 -8.87 -12.44 -20.36
N TYR A 103 -7.70 -11.85 -20.55
CA TYR A 103 -7.57 -10.40 -20.74
C TYR A 103 -8.17 -10.00 -22.09
N ILE A 104 -9.12 -9.07 -22.06
CA ILE A 104 -9.80 -8.60 -23.28
C ILE A 104 -9.22 -7.27 -23.74
N LEU A 105 -9.29 -6.27 -22.87
CA LEU A 105 -8.78 -4.92 -23.14
C LEU A 105 -8.55 -4.18 -21.84
N GLY A 106 -7.90 -3.02 -21.91
CA GLY A 106 -7.72 -2.19 -20.74
C GLY A 106 -7.16 -0.81 -21.03
N LYS A 107 -7.26 0.05 -20.02
CA LYS A 107 -6.74 1.42 -20.06
C LYS A 107 -5.62 1.58 -19.03
N LYS A 108 -4.61 2.38 -19.36
CA LYS A 108 -3.50 2.68 -18.45
C LYS A 108 -3.43 4.18 -18.18
N LEU A 109 -3.21 4.53 -16.91
CA LEU A 109 -2.90 5.89 -16.48
C LEU A 109 -1.49 5.92 -15.89
N ARG A 110 -0.74 6.97 -16.20
CA ARG A 110 0.51 7.30 -15.55
C ARG A 110 0.33 8.58 -14.76
N ILE A 111 0.60 8.52 -13.46
CA ILE A 111 0.50 9.64 -12.53
C ILE A 111 1.90 9.96 -12.03
N ALA A 112 2.42 11.14 -12.34
CA ALA A 112 3.69 11.62 -11.82
C ALA A 112 3.45 12.70 -10.77
N LEU A 113 3.95 12.47 -9.56
CA LEU A 113 3.85 13.39 -8.43
C LEU A 113 5.22 13.99 -8.14
N LYS A 114 5.28 15.30 -7.90
CA LYS A 114 6.50 16.00 -7.56
C LYS A 114 6.25 17.04 -6.48
N SER A 115 7.21 17.17 -5.57
CA SER A 115 7.33 18.28 -4.64
C SER A 115 8.46 19.20 -5.11
N ASP A 116 8.24 20.52 -5.08
CA ASP A 116 9.24 21.57 -5.27
C ASP A 116 9.45 22.27 -3.92
N PRO A 117 10.43 21.84 -3.11
CA PRO A 117 10.65 22.38 -1.77
C PRO A 117 11.06 23.87 -1.77
N ILE A 118 11.66 24.34 -2.87
CA ILE A 118 12.09 25.74 -3.01
C ILE A 118 10.86 26.64 -3.17
N LYS A 119 9.92 26.23 -4.03
CA LYS A 119 8.67 26.96 -4.24
C LYS A 119 7.60 26.64 -3.20
N ARG A 120 7.79 25.59 -2.40
CA ARG A 120 6.80 25.03 -1.47
C ARG A 120 5.49 24.70 -2.19
N GLU A 121 5.62 24.10 -3.36
CA GLU A 121 4.50 23.69 -4.21
C GLU A 121 4.60 22.22 -4.55
N PHE A 122 3.44 21.63 -4.82
CA PHE A 122 3.32 20.27 -5.33
C PHE A 122 2.77 20.30 -6.74
N SER A 123 3.13 19.32 -7.55
CA SER A 123 2.59 19.16 -8.90
C SER A 123 2.27 17.71 -9.17
N ALA A 124 1.12 17.48 -9.79
CA ALA A 124 0.72 16.18 -10.27
C ALA A 124 0.42 16.25 -11.76
N ARG A 125 0.91 15.26 -12.49
CA ARG A 125 0.64 15.08 -13.92
C ARG A 125 0.00 13.72 -14.13
N VAL A 126 -1.18 13.68 -14.72
CA VAL A 126 -1.90 12.46 -15.10
C VAL A 126 -1.91 12.37 -16.61
N SER A 127 -1.52 11.22 -17.15
CA SER A 127 -1.53 10.98 -18.59
C SER A 127 -2.10 9.60 -18.92
N ASP A 128 -2.95 9.53 -19.94
CA ASP A 128 -3.49 8.27 -20.48
C ASP A 128 -2.87 7.87 -21.83
N GLY A 129 -1.75 8.52 -22.19
CA GLY A 129 -1.03 8.32 -23.45
C GLY A 129 -1.52 9.21 -24.59
N MET A 130 -2.78 9.62 -24.56
CA MET A 130 -3.36 10.56 -25.55
C MET A 130 -3.47 11.97 -24.99
N SER A 131 -3.88 12.08 -23.73
CA SER A 131 -4.08 13.34 -23.03
C SER A 131 -3.13 13.45 -21.85
N VAL A 132 -2.79 14.69 -21.50
CA VAL A 132 -1.97 15.02 -20.34
C VAL A 132 -2.66 16.14 -19.58
N GLN A 133 -2.97 15.89 -18.32
CA GLN A 133 -3.46 16.89 -17.38
C GLN A 133 -2.36 17.15 -16.35
N GLU A 134 -2.07 18.42 -16.07
CA GLU A 134 -1.10 18.80 -15.06
C GLU A 134 -1.68 19.92 -14.20
N LYS A 135 -1.55 19.76 -12.88
CA LYS A 135 -2.04 20.73 -11.91
C LYS A 135 -1.02 20.93 -10.80
N ARG A 136 -0.95 22.16 -10.30
CA ARG A 136 -0.14 22.55 -9.15
C ARG A 136 -0.99 22.80 -7.93
N PHE A 137 -0.42 22.55 -6.76
CA PHE A 137 -1.09 22.58 -5.47
C PHE A 137 -0.17 23.22 -4.42
N LYS A 138 -0.77 23.85 -3.41
CA LYS A 138 -0.02 24.41 -2.27
C LYS A 138 0.22 23.37 -1.17
N ASP A 139 -0.66 22.40 -1.08
CA ASP A 139 -0.67 21.35 -0.07
C ASP A 139 -0.71 19.96 -0.72
N ILE A 140 -0.16 18.99 0.00
CA ILE A 140 -0.01 17.62 -0.50
C ILE A 140 -1.35 16.87 -0.47
N GLU A 141 -2.23 17.20 0.47
CA GLU A 141 -3.55 16.62 0.66
C GLU A 141 -4.44 16.90 -0.56
N SER A 142 -4.48 18.14 -1.05
CA SER A 142 -5.20 18.53 -2.26
C SER A 142 -4.64 17.86 -3.51
N MET A 143 -3.31 17.73 -3.61
CA MET A 143 -2.69 17.00 -4.70
C MET A 143 -3.10 15.53 -4.68
N HIS A 144 -3.06 14.86 -3.52
CA HIS A 144 -3.47 13.46 -3.39
C HIS A 144 -4.95 13.26 -3.72
N ALA A 145 -5.82 14.10 -3.17
CA ALA A 145 -7.25 14.03 -3.44
C ALA A 145 -7.57 14.18 -4.93
N TRP A 146 -6.79 14.97 -5.67
CA TRP A 146 -6.96 15.13 -7.11
C TRP A 146 -6.29 14.01 -7.92
N ALA A 147 -5.06 13.62 -7.58
CA ALA A 147 -4.26 12.74 -8.41
C ALA A 147 -4.52 11.24 -8.17
N LEU A 148 -4.85 10.86 -6.92
CA LEU A 148 -4.96 9.46 -6.49
C LEU A 148 -6.41 8.98 -6.40
N ARG A 149 -7.38 9.88 -6.54
CA ARG A 149 -8.80 9.53 -6.65
C ARG A 149 -9.23 9.61 -8.11
N ILE A 150 -9.44 8.44 -8.70
CA ILE A 150 -9.90 8.31 -10.07
C ILE A 150 -11.41 8.33 -10.06
N GLN A 151 -12.00 9.30 -10.76
CA GLN A 151 -13.44 9.49 -10.85
C GLN A 151 -13.86 9.38 -12.31
N ASP A 152 -14.86 8.54 -12.56
CA ASP A 152 -15.55 8.39 -13.83
C ASP A 152 -14.59 8.25 -15.01
N LEU A 153 -13.58 7.37 -14.85
CA LEU A 153 -12.68 7.04 -15.95
C LEU A 153 -13.42 6.14 -16.94
N LYS A 154 -13.70 6.65 -18.15
CA LYS A 154 -14.16 5.82 -19.26
C LYS A 154 -13.09 4.78 -19.63
N VAL A 155 -13.40 3.50 -19.46
CA VAL A 155 -12.50 2.38 -19.79
C VAL A 155 -12.76 1.87 -21.20
N THR A 156 -14.01 1.62 -21.56
CA THR A 156 -14.38 1.11 -22.89
C THR A 156 -15.86 1.36 -23.20
N ASN A 157 -16.25 1.09 -24.44
CA ASN A 157 -17.63 0.93 -24.84
C ASN A 157 -18.01 -0.56 -24.81
N VAL A 158 -19.06 -0.91 -24.07
CA VAL A 158 -19.47 -2.31 -23.88
C VAL A 158 -19.96 -3.00 -25.15
N LYS A 159 -20.30 -2.27 -26.22
CA LYS A 159 -20.62 -2.88 -27.51
C LYS A 159 -19.41 -3.48 -28.22
N GLU A 160 -18.21 -3.03 -27.86
CA GLU A 160 -16.96 -3.59 -28.39
C GLU A 160 -16.62 -4.93 -27.72
N LEU A 161 -17.32 -5.27 -26.63
CA LEU A 161 -17.18 -6.53 -25.92
C LEU A 161 -18.20 -7.55 -26.44
N ALA A 162 -17.77 -8.81 -26.53
CA ALA A 162 -18.69 -9.90 -26.80
C ALA A 162 -19.69 -10.09 -25.62
N PRO A 163 -20.83 -10.74 -25.86
CA PRO A 163 -21.68 -11.19 -24.76
C PRO A 163 -20.94 -12.17 -23.83
N GLY A 164 -21.16 -12.04 -22.52
CA GLY A 164 -20.51 -12.88 -21.52
C GLY A 164 -20.39 -12.23 -20.16
N ASP A 165 -19.70 -12.91 -19.25
CA ASP A 165 -19.44 -12.43 -17.90
C ASP A 165 -18.03 -11.86 -17.79
N TYR A 166 -17.93 -10.70 -17.15
CA TYR A 166 -16.71 -9.92 -17.06
C TYR A 166 -16.47 -9.40 -15.65
N TYR A 167 -15.23 -9.10 -15.33
CA TYR A 167 -14.88 -8.24 -14.19
C TYR A 167 -13.72 -7.32 -14.57
N LEU A 168 -13.52 -6.28 -13.77
CA LEU A 168 -12.42 -5.36 -13.92
C LEU A 168 -11.35 -5.66 -12.85
N LYS A 169 -10.10 -5.84 -13.29
CA LYS A 169 -8.92 -5.84 -12.44
C LYS A 169 -8.28 -4.46 -12.50
N VAL A 170 -8.14 -3.82 -11.34
CA VAL A 170 -7.37 -2.57 -11.22
C VAL A 170 -6.06 -2.87 -10.51
N THR A 171 -4.95 -2.49 -11.12
CA THR A 171 -3.60 -2.65 -10.54
C THR A 171 -2.96 -1.28 -10.40
N ALA A 172 -2.43 -0.97 -9.23
CA ALA A 172 -1.65 0.23 -8.94
C ALA A 172 -0.21 -0.16 -8.62
N GLU A 173 0.73 0.36 -9.39
CA GLU A 173 2.17 0.14 -9.21
C GLU A 173 2.89 1.47 -8.98
N SER A 174 3.64 1.59 -7.87
CA SER A 174 4.63 2.65 -7.72
C SER A 174 5.95 2.20 -8.32
N ARG A 175 6.49 2.98 -9.24
CA ARG A 175 7.76 2.69 -9.94
C ARG A 175 8.87 3.55 -9.37
N ILE A 176 9.98 2.90 -9.02
CA ILE A 176 11.24 3.60 -8.77
C ILE A 176 11.72 4.16 -10.11
N ARG A 177 12.23 5.41 -10.12
CA ARG A 177 12.78 6.01 -11.34
C ARG A 177 13.74 5.02 -12.01
N LYS A 178 13.61 4.85 -13.33
CA LYS A 178 14.44 3.89 -14.09
C LYS A 178 15.93 4.15 -13.82
N LEU A 179 16.59 3.16 -13.23
CA LEU A 179 18.04 3.16 -13.11
C LEU A 179 18.66 3.16 -14.51
N PRO A 180 19.79 3.86 -14.74
CA PRO A 180 20.55 3.76 -15.98
C PRO A 180 20.83 2.29 -16.35
N PRO A 181 20.75 1.91 -17.65
CA PRO A 181 20.82 0.49 -18.08
C PRO A 181 22.02 -0.29 -17.55
N LEU A 182 23.18 0.37 -17.42
CA LEU A 182 24.41 -0.24 -16.89
C LEU A 182 24.26 -0.71 -15.43
N ILE A 183 23.60 0.08 -14.59
CA ILE A 183 23.39 -0.25 -13.17
C ILE A 183 22.43 -1.43 -13.02
N LYS A 184 21.48 -1.57 -13.95
CA LYS A 184 20.49 -2.65 -13.94
C LYS A 184 21.12 -4.05 -14.10
N TYR A 185 22.17 -4.18 -14.89
CA TYR A 185 22.89 -5.47 -15.02
C TYR A 185 23.60 -5.87 -13.72
N LEU A 186 24.09 -4.89 -12.96
CA LEU A 186 24.78 -5.12 -11.69
C LEU A 186 23.80 -5.38 -10.54
N LEU A 187 22.65 -4.69 -10.53
CA LEU A 187 21.66 -4.69 -9.45
C LEU A 187 20.33 -5.32 -9.88
N PHE A 188 20.37 -6.40 -10.66
CA PHE A 188 19.17 -7.06 -11.20
C PHE A 188 18.20 -7.60 -10.14
N PHE A 189 18.68 -7.77 -8.90
CA PHE A 189 17.91 -8.21 -7.75
C PHE A 189 17.14 -7.08 -7.06
N ILE A 190 17.37 -5.81 -7.43
CA ILE A 190 16.62 -4.67 -6.87
C ILE A 190 15.30 -4.53 -7.64
N PRO A 191 14.14 -4.57 -6.97
CA PRO A 191 12.85 -4.41 -7.63
C PRO A 191 12.73 -3.01 -8.25
N GLU A 192 12.12 -2.92 -9.44
CA GLU A 192 11.83 -1.63 -10.10
C GLU A 192 10.54 -0.97 -9.59
N THR A 193 9.85 -1.63 -8.66
CA THR A 193 8.59 -1.21 -8.07
C THR A 193 8.74 -1.08 -6.57
N GLU A 194 8.28 0.04 -6.01
CA GLU A 194 8.22 0.24 -4.55
C GLU A 194 7.10 -0.60 -3.96
N PHE A 195 5.92 -0.56 -4.60
CA PHE A 195 4.80 -1.41 -4.28
C PHE A 195 3.98 -1.73 -5.52
N ALA A 196 3.23 -2.83 -5.47
CA ALA A 196 2.23 -3.20 -6.45
C ALA A 196 1.03 -3.81 -5.73
N VAL A 197 -0.15 -3.21 -5.91
CA VAL A 197 -1.40 -3.65 -5.29
C VAL A 197 -2.49 -3.77 -6.34
N TRP A 198 -3.38 -4.74 -6.17
CA TRP A 198 -4.48 -4.95 -7.11
C TRP A 198 -5.79 -5.30 -6.39
N ARG A 199 -6.89 -4.94 -7.04
CA ARG A 199 -8.25 -5.28 -6.62
C ARG A 199 -9.09 -5.69 -7.82
N TYR A 200 -10.14 -6.45 -7.56
CA TYR A 200 -11.13 -6.85 -8.55
C TYR A 200 -12.45 -6.16 -8.24
N SER A 201 -13.17 -5.74 -9.29
CA SER A 201 -14.54 -5.28 -9.17
C SER A 201 -15.48 -6.44 -8.90
N ARG A 202 -16.76 -6.11 -8.66
CA ARG A 202 -17.84 -7.09 -8.83
C ARG A 202 -17.92 -7.52 -10.31
N ALA A 203 -18.35 -8.75 -10.54
CA ALA A 203 -18.62 -9.25 -11.88
C ALA A 203 -19.85 -8.55 -12.48
N PHE A 204 -19.89 -8.42 -13.81
CA PHE A 204 -21.01 -7.91 -14.57
C PHE A 204 -21.20 -8.74 -15.84
N SER A 205 -22.45 -8.88 -16.26
CA SER A 205 -22.83 -9.69 -17.42
C SER A 205 -23.29 -8.78 -18.56
N LEU A 206 -22.82 -9.05 -19.77
CA LEU A 206 -23.29 -8.42 -20.98
C LEU A 206 -24.27 -9.38 -21.68
N PRO A 207 -25.54 -8.96 -21.89
CA PRO A 207 -26.53 -9.81 -22.52
C PRO A 207 -26.13 -10.09 -23.97
N SER A 208 -26.47 -11.28 -24.46
CA SER A 208 -26.44 -11.52 -25.90
C SER A 208 -27.41 -10.55 -26.58
N ALA A 209 -26.96 -9.89 -27.65
CA ALA A 209 -27.86 -9.14 -28.51
C ALA A 209 -28.96 -10.12 -28.96
N GLN A 210 -30.21 -9.88 -28.54
CA GLN A 210 -31.34 -10.66 -29.03
C GLN A 210 -31.45 -10.42 -30.55
N PRO A 211 -31.69 -11.47 -31.35
CA PRO A 211 -31.88 -11.35 -32.79
C PRO A 211 -33.10 -10.51 -33.17
#